data_AF-A0A367K059-F1
#
_entry.id   AF-A0A367K059-F1
#
_cell.length_a   1.000
_cell.length_b   1.000
_cell.length_c   1.000
_cell.angle_alpha   90.00
_cell.angle_beta   90.00
_cell.angle_gamma   90.00
#
_symmetry.space_group_name_H-M   'P 1'
#
loop_
_entity.id
_entity.type
_entity.pdbx_description
1 polymer ?
#
loop_
_entity_poly.entity_id
_entity_poly.type
_entity_poly.pdbx_seq_one_letter_code
_entity_poly.pdbx_strand_id
1 'polypeptide(L)'
;MVSLSFPLSLRINYYDARNVINARLMKLNRRAVRDRDSVQIWMEELAEKGAKTLFKVHEDGPFLVSWVAKWQIKHLQEAKEWSIDSTHKTCKPFNDPKNDGYLFAVVIRSSTTNKGLSVCFFVTDHEIIPTFH
;
A
#
# COMPACT_ATOMS: atom_id res chain seq x y z
N MET A 1 32.69 19.57 10.14
CA MET A 1 33.66 19.22 9.08
C MET A 1 32.88 19.13 7.78
N VAL A 2 32.96 20.16 6.93
CA VAL A 2 32.19 20.25 5.69
C VAL A 2 32.84 19.30 4.68
N SER A 3 32.10 18.29 4.23
CA SER A 3 32.54 17.36 3.19
C SER A 3 33.02 18.15 1.96
N LEU A 4 34.20 17.80 1.45
CA LEU A 4 34.80 18.37 0.24
C LEU A 4 33.75 18.45 -0.88
N SER A 5 33.49 19.68 -1.31
CA SER A 5 32.34 20.04 -2.14
C SER A 5 32.44 19.45 -3.54
N PHE A 6 31.61 18.46 -3.85
CA PHE A 6 31.38 18.03 -5.23
C PHE A 6 31.03 19.23 -6.12
N PRO A 7 31.55 19.33 -7.35
CA PRO A 7 31.13 20.32 -8.33
C PRO A 7 29.60 20.33 -8.47
N LEU A 8 28.98 21.52 -8.56
CA LEU A 8 27.52 21.65 -8.73
C LEU A 8 27.00 20.86 -9.93
N SER A 9 27.79 20.76 -11.01
CA SER A 9 27.50 19.96 -12.20
C SER A 9 27.41 18.45 -11.95
N LEU A 10 27.98 17.96 -10.85
CA LEU A 10 27.93 16.54 -10.45
C LEU A 10 26.93 16.30 -9.31
N ARG A 11 26.24 17.33 -8.83
CA ARG A 11 25.20 17.19 -7.80
C ARG A 11 23.86 16.95 -8.47
N ILE A 12 23.30 15.77 -8.24
CA ILE A 12 21.92 15.49 -8.61
C ILE A 12 21.03 15.91 -7.45
N ASN A 13 20.02 16.73 -7.73
CA ASN A 13 19.03 17.08 -6.73
C ASN A 13 18.23 15.82 -6.35
N TYR A 14 18.12 15.56 -5.05
CA TYR A 14 17.35 14.42 -4.54
C TYR A 14 15.91 14.41 -5.04
N TYR A 15 15.24 15.56 -5.09
CA TYR A 15 13.87 15.68 -5.57
C TYR A 15 13.75 15.41 -7.06
N ASP A 16 14.72 15.82 -7.88
CA ASP A 16 14.72 15.51 -9.32
C ASP A 16 14.86 14.00 -9.55
N ALA A 17 15.81 13.36 -8.87
CA ALA A 17 15.97 11.91 -8.92
C ALA A 17 14.69 11.19 -8.45
N ARG A 18 14.11 11.62 -7.33
CA ARG A 18 12.85 11.07 -6.80
C ARG A 18 11.70 11.25 -7.79
N ASN A 19 11.56 12.42 -8.41
CA ASN A 19 10.50 12.72 -9.36
C ASN A 19 10.62 11.87 -10.64
N VAL A 20 11.83 11.70 -11.17
CA VAL A 20 12.09 10.82 -12.33
C VAL A 20 11.75 9.37 -12.01
N ILE A 21 12.16 8.88 -10.83
CA ILE A 21 11.83 7.51 -10.38
C ILE A 21 10.31 7.36 -10.25
N ASN A 22 9.64 8.29 -9.58
CA ASN A 22 8.19 8.25 -9.39
C ASN A 22 7.44 8.28 -10.72
N ALA A 23 7.84 9.16 -11.66
CA ALA A 23 7.22 9.23 -12.98
C ALA A 23 7.38 7.90 -13.74
N ARG A 24 8.55 7.26 -13.65
CA ARG A 24 8.80 5.96 -14.26
C ARG A 24 7.94 4.87 -13.60
N LEU A 25 7.85 4.85 -12.27
CA LEU A 25 7.01 3.91 -11.54
C LEU A 25 5.53 4.08 -11.90
N MET A 26 5.03 5.32 -11.96
CA MET A 26 3.65 5.59 -12.35
C MET A 26 3.36 5.10 -13.78
N LYS A 27 4.29 5.32 -14.72
CA LYS A 27 4.13 4.83 -16.10
C LYS A 27 4.10 3.30 -16.19
N LEU A 28 4.91 2.60 -15.38
CA LEU A 28 4.95 1.14 -15.37
C LEU A 28 3.74 0.51 -14.66
N ASN A 29 3.28 1.17 -13.59
CA ASN A 29 2.24 0.63 -12.72
C ASN A 29 0.83 1.03 -13.15
N ARG A 30 0.65 2.09 -13.94
CA ARG A 30 -0.67 2.51 -14.41
C ARG A 30 -1.19 1.52 -15.47
N ARG A 31 -2.32 0.90 -15.17
CA ARG A 31 -3.04 -0.05 -16.06
C ARG A 31 -4.18 0.60 -16.83
N ALA A 32 -4.74 1.70 -16.32
CA ALA A 32 -5.81 2.45 -16.95
C ALA A 32 -5.68 3.96 -16.69
N VAL A 33 -6.38 4.79 -17.47
CA VAL A 33 -6.38 6.26 -17.32
C VAL A 33 -6.97 6.66 -15.96
N ARG A 34 -8.06 6.02 -15.55
CA ARG A 34 -8.71 6.25 -14.25
C ARG A 34 -8.03 5.39 -13.19
N ASP A 35 -7.68 5.98 -12.06
CA ASP A 35 -6.95 5.29 -10.99
C ASP A 35 -7.76 4.13 -10.40
N ARG A 36 -9.09 4.30 -10.24
CA ARG A 36 -10.01 3.23 -9.80
C ARG A 36 -9.91 2.00 -10.72
N ASP A 37 -10.03 2.20 -12.02
CA ASP A 37 -9.99 1.13 -13.02
C ASP A 37 -8.60 0.46 -13.04
N SER A 38 -7.54 1.26 -12.88
CA SER A 38 -6.17 0.75 -12.78
C SER A 38 -5.98 -0.15 -11.55
N VAL A 39 -6.55 0.22 -10.41
CA VAL A 39 -6.48 -0.59 -9.19
C VAL A 39 -7.29 -1.87 -9.35
N GLN A 40 -8.48 -1.80 -9.94
CA GLN A 40 -9.29 -2.99 -10.19
C GLN A 40 -8.54 -4.03 -11.04
N ILE A 41 -7.89 -3.61 -12.14
CA ILE A 41 -7.07 -4.49 -12.98
C ILE A 41 -5.94 -5.14 -12.16
N TRP A 42 -5.28 -4.38 -11.27
CA TRP A 42 -4.26 -4.96 -10.38
C TRP A 42 -4.83 -6.02 -9.43
N MET A 43 -6.03 -5.81 -8.90
CA MET A 43 -6.67 -6.78 -8.02
C MET A 43 -7.04 -8.07 -8.75
N GLU A 44 -7.44 -7.97 -10.00
CA GLU A 44 -7.70 -9.11 -10.89
C GLU A 44 -6.39 -9.86 -11.21
N GLU A 45 -5.33 -9.16 -11.62
CA GLU A 45 -4.00 -9.76 -11.88
C GLU A 45 -3.41 -10.46 -10.63
N LEU A 46 -3.62 -9.90 -9.44
CA LEU A 46 -3.19 -10.51 -8.18
C LEU A 46 -4.00 -11.77 -7.87
N ALA A 47 -5.31 -11.74 -8.11
CA ALA A 47 -6.17 -12.91 -7.94
C ALA A 47 -5.77 -14.06 -8.87
N GLU A 48 -5.46 -13.76 -10.13
CA GLU A 48 -4.94 -14.75 -11.11
C GLU A 48 -3.64 -15.42 -10.64
N LYS A 49 -2.78 -14.67 -9.92
CA LYS A 49 -1.55 -15.19 -9.30
C LYS A 49 -1.80 -15.95 -7.99
N GLY A 50 -3.06 -16.16 -7.61
CA GLY A 50 -3.48 -16.91 -6.44
C GLY A 50 -3.49 -16.11 -5.13
N ALA A 51 -3.43 -14.77 -5.19
CA ALA A 51 -3.71 -13.95 -4.03
C ALA A 51 -5.21 -13.96 -3.71
N LYS A 52 -5.57 -13.77 -2.44
CA LYS A 52 -6.94 -13.39 -2.06
C LYS A 52 -7.04 -11.88 -2.13
N THR A 53 -8.01 -11.37 -2.86
CA THR A 53 -8.21 -9.94 -3.07
C THR A 53 -9.63 -9.53 -2.70
N LEU A 54 -9.79 -8.27 -2.28
CA LEU A 54 -11.07 -7.63 -2.03
C LEU A 54 -11.02 -6.22 -2.62
N PHE A 55 -11.98 -5.89 -3.46
CA PHE A 55 -12.16 -4.55 -3.98
C PHE A 55 -13.62 -4.16 -3.80
N LYS A 56 -13.87 -3.24 -2.86
CA LYS A 56 -15.21 -2.71 -2.56
C LYS A 56 -15.17 -1.19 -2.59
N VAL A 57 -16.15 -0.61 -3.26
CA VAL A 57 -16.36 0.84 -3.28
C VAL A 57 -17.82 1.05 -2.86
N HIS A 58 -18.03 1.78 -1.77
CA HIS A 58 -19.36 2.10 -1.29
C HIS A 58 -19.86 3.39 -1.96
N GLU A 59 -21.12 3.45 -2.36
CA GLU A 59 -21.75 4.70 -2.80
C GLU A 59 -21.74 5.68 -1.61
N ASP A 60 -21.15 6.85 -1.81
CA ASP A 60 -20.93 7.90 -0.79
C ASP A 60 -20.19 7.46 0.48
N GLY A 61 -19.52 6.30 0.44
CA GLY A 61 -18.81 5.71 1.56
C GLY A 61 -17.34 5.42 1.26
N PRO A 62 -16.61 4.83 2.23
CA PRO A 62 -15.23 4.45 2.03
C PRO A 62 -15.07 3.48 0.86
N PHE A 63 -13.88 3.43 0.28
CA PHE A 63 -13.46 2.24 -0.44
C PHE A 63 -12.61 1.32 0.44
N LEU A 64 -12.56 0.05 0.07
CA LEU A 64 -11.67 -0.94 0.65
C LEU A 64 -11.00 -1.74 -0.47
N VAL A 65 -9.68 -1.65 -0.52
CA VAL A 65 -8.83 -2.49 -1.36
C VAL A 65 -7.97 -3.35 -0.45
N SER A 66 -8.12 -4.67 -0.45
CA SER A 66 -7.27 -5.55 0.37
C SER A 66 -6.72 -6.73 -0.41
N TRP A 67 -5.52 -7.17 -0.05
CA TRP A 67 -4.90 -8.34 -0.67
C TRP A 67 -4.04 -9.12 0.31
N VAL A 68 -3.98 -10.43 0.07
CA VAL A 68 -3.14 -11.40 0.78
C VAL A 68 -2.51 -12.32 -0.25
N ALA A 69 -1.18 -12.27 -0.40
CA ALA A 69 -0.49 -13.16 -1.34
C ALA A 69 -0.60 -14.62 -0.88
N LYS A 70 -0.56 -15.56 -1.84
CA LYS A 70 -0.72 -17.00 -1.58
C LYS A 70 0.17 -17.52 -0.45
N TRP A 71 1.43 -17.09 -0.38
CA TRP A 71 2.38 -17.52 0.65
C TRP A 71 2.07 -16.92 2.03
N GLN A 72 1.48 -15.71 2.09
CA GLN A 72 1.11 -15.05 3.35
C GLN A 72 -0.09 -15.72 4.02
N ILE A 73 -0.99 -16.32 3.24
CA ILE A 73 -2.19 -17.01 3.75
C ILE A 73 -1.81 -18.09 4.76
N LYS A 74 -0.76 -18.87 4.47
CA LYS A 74 -0.31 -19.94 5.37
C LYS A 74 0.11 -19.39 6.73
N HIS A 75 0.92 -18.34 6.73
CA HIS A 75 1.35 -17.69 7.98
C HIS A 75 0.17 -17.12 8.76
N LEU A 76 -0.81 -16.51 8.07
CA LEU A 76 -2.01 -15.97 8.71
C LEU A 76 -2.86 -17.06 9.37
N GLN A 77 -2.99 -18.25 8.76
CA GLN A 77 -3.76 -19.36 9.32
C GLN A 77 -3.08 -20.01 10.53
N GLU A 78 -1.75 -20.01 10.57
CA GLU A 78 -0.96 -20.60 11.67
C GLU A 78 -0.73 -19.63 12.84
N ALA A 79 -1.04 -18.35 12.65
CA ALA A 79 -0.82 -17.31 13.66
C ALA A 79 -1.78 -17.46 14.85
N LYS A 80 -1.21 -17.42 16.06
CA LYS A 80 -1.99 -17.35 17.31
C LYS A 80 -2.40 -15.92 17.66
N GLU A 81 -1.57 -14.96 17.29
CA GLU A 81 -1.76 -13.54 17.59
C GLU A 81 -1.48 -12.71 16.34
N TRP A 82 -2.32 -11.71 16.13
CA TRP A 82 -2.18 -10.72 15.06
C TRP A 82 -2.53 -9.34 15.60
N SER A 83 -1.97 -8.33 14.95
CA SER A 83 -2.21 -6.91 15.24
C SER A 83 -2.45 -6.19 13.93
N ILE A 84 -3.11 -5.03 14.00
CA ILE A 84 -3.25 -4.14 12.84
C ILE A 84 -2.33 -2.96 13.08
N ASP A 85 -1.49 -2.69 12.09
CA ASP A 85 -0.62 -1.52 12.04
C ASP A 85 -1.07 -0.61 10.90
N SER A 86 -1.02 0.71 11.11
CA SER A 86 -1.44 1.69 10.12
C SER A 86 -0.31 2.65 9.80
N THR A 87 -0.15 2.95 8.51
CA THR A 87 0.69 4.06 8.05
C THR A 87 -0.18 5.29 7.82
N HIS A 88 0.26 6.47 8.28
CA HIS A 88 -0.47 7.72 8.10
C HIS A 88 -0.23 8.28 6.67
N LYS A 89 -1.32 8.66 5.98
CA LYS A 89 -1.31 9.46 4.73
C LYS A 89 -0.43 8.88 3.61
N THR A 90 -0.69 7.63 3.25
CA THR A 90 0.15 6.83 2.35
C THR A 90 -0.09 7.13 0.87
N CYS A 91 -1.32 7.44 0.48
CA CYS A 91 -1.67 7.67 -0.92
C CYS A 91 -2.76 8.73 -1.09
N LYS A 92 -3.05 9.08 -2.35
CA LYS A 92 -4.26 9.83 -2.69
C LYS A 92 -5.39 8.85 -3.03
N PRO A 93 -6.56 8.99 -2.40
CA PRO A 93 -7.69 8.11 -2.66
C PRO A 93 -8.34 8.46 -4.01
N PHE A 94 -8.90 7.46 -4.68
CA PHE A 94 -9.54 7.68 -5.98
C PHE A 94 -10.97 8.26 -5.88
N ASN A 95 -11.59 8.23 -4.69
CA ASN A 95 -12.91 8.82 -4.44
C ASN A 95 -12.84 10.34 -4.32
N ASP A 96 -11.99 10.86 -3.43
CA ASP A 96 -11.75 12.30 -3.24
C ASP A 96 -10.26 12.61 -3.11
N PRO A 97 -9.58 13.05 -4.20
CA PRO A 97 -8.15 13.35 -4.19
C PRO A 97 -7.72 14.42 -3.17
N LYS A 98 -8.65 15.19 -2.60
CA LYS A 98 -8.36 16.18 -1.54
C LYS A 98 -8.06 15.52 -0.19
N ASN A 99 -8.61 14.32 0.04
CA ASN A 99 -8.37 13.56 1.25
C ASN A 99 -7.07 12.75 1.15
N ASP A 100 -6.77 12.04 2.23
CA ASP A 100 -5.63 11.13 2.31
C ASP A 100 -6.13 9.68 2.34
N GLY A 101 -5.38 8.79 1.70
CA GLY A 101 -5.57 7.35 1.75
C GLY A 101 -4.62 6.73 2.77
N TYR A 102 -5.11 5.72 3.48
CA TYR A 102 -4.44 5.07 4.59
C TYR A 102 -4.14 3.62 4.20
N LEU A 103 -2.92 3.18 4.44
CA LEU A 103 -2.52 1.79 4.29
C LEU A 103 -2.41 1.15 5.66
N PHE A 104 -3.14 0.07 5.83
CA PHE A 104 -3.10 -0.80 6.98
C PHE A 104 -2.45 -2.13 6.62
N ALA A 105 -1.77 -2.72 7.59
CA ALA A 105 -1.19 -4.04 7.50
C ALA A 105 -1.63 -4.89 8.70
N VAL A 106 -2.07 -6.12 8.45
CA VAL A 106 -2.17 -7.15 9.49
C VAL A 106 -0.78 -7.72 9.70
N VAL A 107 -0.27 -7.60 10.93
CA VAL A 107 1.05 -8.04 11.34
C VAL A 107 0.92 -9.19 12.32
N ILE A 108 1.49 -10.34 11.97
CA ILE A 108 1.67 -11.47 12.88
C ILE A 108 2.96 -11.24 13.65
N ARG A 109 2.95 -11.45 14.97
CA ARG A 109 4.17 -11.42 15.78
C ARG A 109 4.64 -12.84 16.08
N SER A 110 5.92 -13.10 15.83
CA SER A 110 6.57 -14.34 16.25
C SER A 110 6.85 -14.27 17.75
N SER A 111 6.28 -15.20 18.53
CA SER A 111 6.54 -15.29 19.98
C SER A 111 8.01 -15.66 20.28
N THR A 112 8.70 -16.32 19.35
CA THR A 112 10.10 -16.75 19.52
C THR A 112 11.09 -15.63 19.22
N THR A 113 10.84 -14.84 18.17
CA THR A 113 11.82 -13.82 17.69
C THR A 113 11.40 -12.39 18.02
N ASN A 114 10.17 -12.18 18.50
CA ASN A 114 9.53 -10.88 18.70
C ASN A 114 9.52 -9.98 17.44
N LYS A 115 9.72 -10.57 16.25
CA LYS A 115 9.64 -9.87 14.97
C LYS A 115 8.22 -9.94 14.41
N GLY A 116 7.81 -8.87 13.74
CA GLY A 116 6.55 -8.78 13.02
C GLY A 116 6.68 -9.20 11.56
N LEU A 117 5.67 -9.90 11.04
CA LEU A 117 5.51 -10.21 9.62
C LEU A 117 4.17 -9.65 9.13
N SER A 118 4.21 -8.70 8.19
CA SER A 118 3.01 -8.20 7.52
C SER A 118 2.49 -9.25 6.52
N VAL A 119 1.24 -9.66 6.69
CA VAL A 119 0.64 -10.76 5.93
C VAL A 119 -0.60 -10.37 5.14
N CYS A 120 -1.30 -9.32 5.54
CA CYS A 120 -2.43 -8.77 4.80
C CYS A 120 -2.26 -7.26 4.72
N PHE A 121 -2.60 -6.69 3.58
CA PHE A 121 -2.59 -5.24 3.38
C PHE A 121 -3.97 -4.79 2.96
N PHE A 122 -4.38 -3.62 3.44
CA PHE A 122 -5.56 -2.97 2.92
C PHE A 122 -5.44 -1.45 2.89
N VAL A 123 -6.08 -0.84 1.90
CA VAL A 123 -6.10 0.60 1.67
C VAL A 123 -7.54 1.09 1.70
N THR A 124 -7.76 2.21 2.38
CA THR A 124 -9.04 2.91 2.48
C THR A 124 -8.81 4.43 2.59
N ASP A 125 -9.82 5.23 2.36
CA ASP A 125 -9.83 6.70 2.53
C ASP A 125 -10.28 7.14 3.93
N HIS A 126 -10.49 6.22 4.86
CA HIS A 126 -10.88 6.50 6.24
C HIS A 126 -9.85 5.97 7.25
N GLU A 127 -9.31 6.87 8.08
CA GLU A 127 -8.32 6.49 9.12
C GLU A 127 -8.96 5.68 10.25
N ILE A 128 -10.21 6.02 10.59
CA ILE A 128 -11.00 5.29 11.56
C ILE A 128 -11.93 4.38 10.78
N ILE A 129 -11.72 3.08 10.91
CA ILE A 129 -12.68 2.07 10.47
C ILE A 129 -13.76 2.04 11.55
N PRO A 130 -14.98 2.56 11.30
CA PRO A 130 -16.06 2.42 12.25
C PRO A 130 -16.24 0.92 12.46
N THR A 131 -16.11 0.46 13.69
CA THR A 131 -16.22 -0.95 14.06
C THR A 131 -17.34 -1.61 13.27
N PHE A 132 -17.02 -2.72 12.58
CA PHE A 132 -18.01 -3.73 12.20
C PHE A 132 -18.77 -4.08 13.49
N HIS A 133 -19.94 -3.49 13.69
CA HIS A 133 -20.89 -3.91 14.72
C HIS A 133 -21.61 -5.17 14.25
#